data_AF-A0A838UAN7-F1
#
_entry.id   AF-A0A838UAN7-F1
#
_cell.length_a   1.000
_cell.length_b   1.000
_cell.length_c   1.000
_cell.angle_alpha   90.00
_cell.angle_beta   90.00
_cell.angle_gamma   90.00
#
_symmetry.space_group_name_H-M   'P 1'
#
loop_
_entity.id
_entity.type
_entity.pdbx_description
1 polymer ?
#
loop_
_entity_poly.entity_id
_entity_poly.type
_entity_poly.pdbx_seq_one_letter_code
_entity_poly.pdbx_strand_id
1 'polypeptide(L)' 'CRAGGFDESLIEPVLNQDLNRPAPRPASSKMRCLFSDRLGLSPLPDWQDAIARFVNH' A
#
# COMPACT_ATOMS: atom_id res chain seq x y z
N CYS A 1 4.02 15.01 -2.21
CA CYS A 1 3.93 14.07 -3.34
C CYS A 1 2.60 14.28 -4.03
N ARG A 2 2.62 14.81 -5.27
CA ARG A 2 1.54 14.55 -6.22
C ARG A 2 1.81 13.17 -6.82
N ALA A 3 0.80 12.38 -7.17
CA ALA A 3 0.97 11.04 -7.75
C ALA A 3 1.88 11.04 -9.01
N GLY A 4 3.21 11.04 -8.87
CA GLY A 4 4.17 10.92 -9.99
C GLY A 4 4.05 11.93 -11.14
N GLY A 5 3.38 13.07 -10.96
CA GLY A 5 3.08 14.01 -12.06
C GLY A 5 1.78 13.73 -12.82
N PHE A 6 1.01 12.73 -12.40
CA PHE A 6 -0.35 12.47 -12.87
C PHE A 6 -1.37 13.43 -12.23
N ASP A 7 -2.47 13.65 -12.93
CA ASP A 7 -3.57 14.50 -12.47
C ASP A 7 -4.40 13.78 -11.41
N GLU A 8 -4.32 14.25 -10.17
CA GLU A 8 -5.05 13.68 -9.04
C GLU A 8 -6.56 13.90 -9.11
N SER A 9 -7.02 14.88 -9.90
CA SER A 9 -8.47 15.13 -10.08
C SER A 9 -9.19 13.98 -10.78
N LEU A 10 -8.44 13.07 -11.41
CA LEU A 10 -8.96 11.86 -12.05
C LEU A 10 -9.18 10.70 -11.07
N ILE A 11 -8.81 10.85 -9.80
CA ILE A 11 -8.93 9.79 -8.78
C ILE A 11 -10.13 10.08 -7.88
N GLU A 12 -11.03 9.11 -7.76
CA GLU A 12 -12.19 9.19 -6.86
C GLU A 12 -12.25 8.02 -5.88
N PRO A 13 -12.71 8.25 -4.63
CA PRO A 13 -12.98 7.17 -3.68
C PRO A 13 -14.25 6.43 -4.07
N VAL A 14 -14.22 5.10 -4.01
CA VAL A 14 -15.38 4.22 -4.25
C VAL A 14 -15.55 3.22 -3.10
N LEU A 15 -16.74 2.68 -2.94
CA LEU A 15 -16.98 1.62 -1.93
C LEU A 15 -16.60 0.26 -2.51
N ASN A 16 -16.17 -0.66 -1.64
CA ASN A 16 -15.83 -2.01 -2.08
C ASN A 16 -17.03 -2.76 -2.68
N GLN A 17 -18.26 -2.43 -2.26
CA GLN A 17 -19.48 -3.03 -2.81
C GLN A 17 -19.79 -2.58 -4.25
N ASP A 18 -19.27 -1.42 -4.65
CA ASP A 18 -19.44 -0.89 -6.02
C ASP A 18 -18.56 -1.68 -7.01
N LEU A 19 -17.58 -2.42 -6.49
CA LEU A 19 -16.69 -3.29 -7.23
C LEU A 19 -17.29 -4.72 -7.23
N ASN A 20 -17.87 -5.14 -8.36
CA ASN A 20 -18.48 -6.47 -8.56
C ASN A 20 -17.44 -7.62 -8.52
N ARG A 21 -16.79 -7.82 -7.38
CA ARG A 21 -15.68 -8.77 -7.19
C ARG A 21 -16.21 -10.10 -6.65
N PRO A 22 -15.88 -11.24 -7.29
CA PRO A 22 -16.38 -12.54 -6.86
C PRO A 22 -15.76 -13.02 -5.54
N ALA A 23 -14.52 -12.61 -5.24
CA ALA A 23 -13.82 -13.03 -4.03
C ALA A 23 -14.03 -12.02 -2.88
N PRO A 24 -14.41 -12.47 -1.68
CA PRO A 24 -14.56 -11.60 -0.52
C PRO A 24 -13.22 -10.95 -0.16
N ARG A 25 -13.25 -9.67 0.23
CA ARG A 25 -12.08 -8.92 0.67
C ARG A 25 -12.23 -8.53 2.15
N PRO A 26 -11.22 -8.77 3.00
CA PRO A 26 -11.28 -8.30 4.37
C PRO A 26 -11.23 -6.78 4.41
N ALA A 27 -11.88 -6.17 5.41
CA ALA A 27 -11.83 -4.73 5.62
C ALA A 27 -10.40 -4.21 5.90
N SER A 28 -9.53 -5.07 6.45
CA SER A 28 -8.12 -4.78 6.66
C SER A 28 -7.29 -6.05 6.50
N SER A 29 -6.18 -5.94 5.79
CA SER A 29 -5.16 -6.99 5.65
C SER A 29 -3.78 -6.51 6.13
N LYS A 30 -3.74 -5.48 6.99
CA LYS A 30 -2.48 -4.97 7.54
C LYS A 30 -1.83 -6.02 8.45
N MET A 31 -0.55 -6.26 8.25
CA MET A 31 0.22 -7.24 9.02
C MET A 31 1.38 -6.57 9.75
N ARG A 32 1.74 -7.16 10.90
CA ARG A 32 3.00 -6.88 11.60
C ARG A 32 3.88 -8.12 11.50
N CYS A 33 5.15 -7.94 11.14
CA CYS A 33 6.12 -9.02 11.23
C CYS A 33 6.53 -9.21 12.69
N LEU A 34 6.25 -10.37 13.28
CA LEU A 34 6.58 -10.66 14.69
C LEU A 34 8.02 -11.15 14.88
N PHE A 35 8.68 -11.55 13.80
CA PHE A 35 9.96 -12.26 13.84
C PHE A 35 11.12 -11.50 13.19
N SER A 36 10.89 -10.42 12.43
CA SER A 36 12.00 -9.66 11.80
C SER A 36 13.04 -9.24 12.83
N ASP A 37 12.58 -8.60 13.91
CA ASP A 37 13.45 -8.06 14.95
C ASP A 37 14.16 -9.18 15.72
N ARG A 38 13.44 -10.29 15.96
CA ARG A 38 13.98 -11.49 16.64
C ARG A 38 15.06 -12.19 15.82
N LEU A 39 15.00 -12.10 14.50
CA LEU A 39 15.97 -12.67 13.58
C LEU A 39 17.11 -11.68 13.24
N GLY A 40 17.13 -10.50 13.86
CA GLY A 40 18.14 -9.46 13.59
C GLY A 40 18.01 -8.81 12.21
N LEU A 41 16.86 -8.97 11.55
CA LEU A 41 16.59 -8.32 10.27
C LEU A 41 16.24 -6.85 10.51
N SER A 42 16.70 -5.99 9.60
CA SER A 42 16.31 -4.57 9.63
C SER A 42 14.78 -4.43 9.48
N PRO A 43 14.17 -3.41 10.12
CA PRO A 43 12.76 -3.12 9.94
C PRO A 43 12.41 -2.93 8.47
N LEU A 44 11.18 -3.34 8.09
CA LEU A 44 10.66 -3.02 6.78
C LEU A 44 10.57 -1.49 6.64
N PRO A 45 10.92 -0.93 5.47
CA PRO A 45 10.83 0.51 5.24
C PRO A 45 9.38 0.98 5.33
N ASP A 46 9.19 2.28 5.61
CA ASP A 46 7.89 2.89 5.40
C ASP A 46 7.44 2.71 3.94
N TRP A 47 6.15 2.44 3.74
CA TRP A 47 5.63 2.12 2.42
C TRP A 47 5.74 3.29 1.44
N GLN A 48 5.66 4.53 1.92
CA GLN A 48 5.76 5.74 1.11
C GLN A 48 7.19 5.90 0.60
N ASP A 49 8.17 5.70 1.48
CA ASP A 49 9.60 5.72 1.13
C ASP A 49 9.94 4.61 0.14
N ALA A 50 9.42 3.40 0.37
CA ALA A 50 9.66 2.25 -0.50
C ALA A 50 9.09 2.48 -1.91
N ILE A 51 7.85 2.99 -2.01
CA ILE A 51 7.24 3.34 -3.31
C ILE A 51 8.01 4.48 -3.97
N ALA A 52 8.37 5.53 -3.22
CA ALA A 52 9.13 6.66 -3.75
C ALA A 52 10.48 6.23 -4.32
N ARG A 53 11.18 5.30 -3.67
CA ARG A 53 12.40 4.68 -4.23
C ARG A 53 12.08 3.93 -5.52
N PHE A 54 11.07 3.06 -5.49
CA PHE A 54 10.71 2.24 -6.64
C PHE A 54 10.35 3.05 -7.90
N VAL A 55 9.58 4.14 -7.76
CA VAL A 55 9.12 4.92 -8.92
C VAL A 55 10.16 5.92 -9.46
N ASN A 56 11.18 6.26 -8.68
CA ASN A 56 12.25 7.18 -9.08
C ASN A 56 13.52 6.44 -9.58
N HIS A 57 13.49 5.11 -9.63
CA HIS A 57 14.51 4.25 -10.25
C HIS A 57 14.05 3.81 -11.64
#